data_AF-A0AAU1ACX4-F1
#
_entry.id   AF-A0AAU1ACX4-F1
#
_cell.length_a   1.000
_cell.length_b   1.000
_cell.length_c   1.000
_cell.angle_alpha   90.00
_cell.angle_beta   90.00
_cell.angle_gamma   90.00
#
_symmetry.space_group_name_H-M   'P 1'
#
loop_
_entity.id
_entity.type
_entity.pdbx_description
1 polymer ?
#
loop_
_entity_poly.entity_id
_entity_poly.type
_entity_poly.pdbx_seq_one_letter_code
_entity_poly.pdbx_strand_id
1 'polypeptide(L)'
;MATVELTSANFDEVTGNDGIVLVDFWADWCGPCKRFAPVYERSSEKHQNIVFGKVDTEAQQELGAKFDIRSIPTIMAIRDGVIVFAQPGALPESALENLIEQVEALDMDDVRKQLAEHNH
;
A
#
# COMPACT_ATOMS: atom_id res chain seq x y z
N MET A 1 0.89 -14.55 8.45
CA MET A 1 0.94 -13.35 9.32
C MET A 1 0.06 -12.33 8.63
N ALA A 2 -1.08 -11.94 9.23
CA ALA A 2 -2.15 -11.30 8.47
C ALA A 2 -1.78 -9.88 7.99
N THR A 3 -1.28 -9.01 8.86
CA THR A 3 -0.84 -7.67 8.43
C THR A 3 0.24 -7.15 9.36
N VAL A 4 1.00 -6.16 8.89
CA VAL A 4 2.03 -5.45 9.65
C VAL A 4 1.53 -4.03 9.92
N GLU A 5 1.54 -3.60 11.18
CA GLU A 5 1.29 -2.21 11.51
C GLU A 5 2.49 -1.36 11.09
N LEU A 6 2.23 -0.35 10.25
CA LEU A 6 3.22 0.60 9.79
C LEU A 6 3.08 1.91 10.56
N THR A 7 4.17 2.33 11.16
CA THR A 7 4.32 3.54 11.94
C THR A 7 5.50 4.34 11.41
N SER A 8 5.61 5.59 11.82
CA SER A 8 6.75 6.44 11.42
C SER A 8 8.12 5.84 11.80
N ALA A 9 8.17 4.92 12.76
CA ALA A 9 9.40 4.26 13.20
C ALA A 9 9.88 3.12 12.28
N ASN A 10 8.96 2.43 11.57
CA ASN A 10 9.31 1.26 10.75
C ASN A 10 8.93 1.43 9.27
N PHE A 11 8.18 2.47 8.89
CA PHE A 11 7.66 2.62 7.53
C PHE A 11 8.78 2.59 6.49
N ASP A 12 9.80 3.42 6.66
CA ASP A 12 10.88 3.54 5.67
C ASP A 12 11.75 2.26 5.61
N GLU A 13 11.92 1.56 6.74
CA GLU A 13 12.62 0.26 6.78
C GLU A 13 11.84 -0.82 6.03
N VAL A 14 10.52 -0.92 6.26
CA VAL A 14 9.69 -1.94 5.62
C VAL A 14 9.50 -1.67 4.14
N THR A 15 9.35 -0.39 3.75
CA THR A 15 8.99 -0.01 2.38
C THR A 15 10.18 0.32 1.49
N GLY A 16 11.35 0.62 2.04
CA GLY A 16 12.54 1.03 1.29
C GLY A 16 13.38 -0.12 0.73
N ASN A 17 13.05 -1.37 1.05
CA ASN A 17 13.78 -2.56 0.60
C ASN A 17 13.20 -3.14 -0.70
N ASP A 18 13.94 -4.07 -1.31
CA ASP A 18 13.46 -4.86 -2.44
C ASP A 18 12.21 -5.68 -2.04
N GLY A 19 11.27 -5.80 -2.97
CA GLY A 19 10.00 -6.51 -2.78
C GLY A 19 8.78 -5.59 -2.92
N ILE A 20 7.62 -6.13 -2.57
CA ILE A 20 6.33 -5.45 -2.72
C ILE A 20 5.73 -5.23 -1.34
N VAL A 21 5.31 -3.99 -1.10
CA VAL A 21 4.52 -3.60 0.07
C VAL A 21 3.20 -2.99 -0.41
N LEU A 22 2.10 -3.61 -0.04
CA LEU A 22 0.78 -2.99 -0.13
C LEU A 22 0.50 -2.28 1.19
N VAL A 23 -0.07 -1.09 1.14
CA VAL A 23 -0.41 -0.29 2.33
C VAL A 23 -1.88 0.11 2.29
N ASP A 24 -2.61 -0.21 3.36
CA ASP A 24 -3.97 0.28 3.62
C ASP A 24 -3.92 1.42 4.65
N PHE A 25 -4.21 2.64 4.21
CA PHE A 25 -4.39 3.79 5.10
C PHE A 25 -5.84 3.81 5.59
N TRP A 26 -6.05 3.64 6.90
CA TRP A 26 -7.36 3.40 7.48
C TRP A 26 -7.60 4.21 8.78
N ALA A 27 -8.81 4.09 9.34
CA ALA A 27 -9.17 4.57 10.68
C ALA A 27 -10.37 3.78 11.24
N ASP A 28 -10.54 3.76 12.56
CA ASP A 28 -11.59 2.99 13.24
C ASP A 28 -13.01 3.53 13.04
N TRP A 29 -13.19 4.81 12.73
CA TRP A 29 -14.50 5.39 12.43
C TRP A 29 -14.91 5.20 10.96
N CYS A 30 -14.00 4.75 10.11
CA CYS A 30 -14.21 4.62 8.67
C CYS A 30 -15.01 3.34 8.33
N GLY A 31 -16.30 3.50 8.07
CA GLY A 31 -17.18 2.41 7.65
C GLY A 31 -16.69 1.62 6.42
N PRO A 32 -16.24 2.27 5.33
CA PRO A 32 -15.63 1.58 4.18
C PRO A 32 -14.37 0.78 4.54
N CYS A 33 -13.51 1.30 5.42
CA CYS A 33 -12.29 0.63 5.88
C CYS A 33 -12.63 -0.70 6.58
N LYS A 34 -13.64 -0.70 7.46
CA LYS A 34 -14.11 -1.93 8.13
C LYS A 34 -14.61 -2.99 7.16
N ARG A 35 -15.23 -2.58 6.04
CA ARG A 35 -15.68 -3.52 5.00
C ARG A 35 -14.51 -4.06 4.17
N PHE A 36 -13.48 -3.24 3.98
CA PHE A 36 -12.29 -3.61 3.22
C PHE A 36 -11.33 -4.50 4.01
N ALA A 37 -11.19 -4.28 5.32
CA ALA A 37 -10.30 -5.04 6.20
C ALA A 37 -10.32 -6.57 5.99
N PRO A 38 -11.48 -7.26 5.96
CA PRO A 38 -11.48 -8.71 5.74
C PRO A 38 -11.04 -9.12 4.33
N VAL A 39 -11.23 -8.27 3.32
CA VAL A 39 -10.74 -8.52 1.95
C VAL A 39 -9.21 -8.44 1.94
N TYR A 40 -8.67 -7.39 2.56
CA TYR A 40 -7.24 -7.15 2.67
C TYR A 40 -6.53 -8.28 3.45
N GLU A 41 -7.10 -8.70 4.58
CA GLU A 41 -6.59 -9.82 5.39
C GLU A 41 -6.60 -11.14 4.61
N ARG A 42 -7.68 -11.48 3.89
CA ARG A 42 -7.68 -12.70 3.06
C ARG A 42 -6.62 -12.68 1.96
N SER A 43 -6.39 -11.53 1.35
CA SER A 43 -5.36 -11.41 0.30
C SER A 43 -3.95 -11.59 0.89
N SER A 44 -3.71 -11.05 2.09
CA SER A 44 -2.45 -11.23 2.83
C SER A 44 -2.09 -12.69 3.12
N GLU A 45 -3.11 -13.53 3.34
CA GLU A 45 -2.92 -14.95 3.60
C GLU A 45 -2.53 -15.71 2.33
N LYS A 46 -2.93 -15.22 1.15
CA LYS A 46 -2.61 -15.82 -0.15
C LYS A 46 -1.20 -15.47 -0.63
N HIS A 47 -0.75 -14.23 -0.38
CA HIS A 47 0.48 -13.67 -0.96
C HIS A 47 1.59 -13.52 0.07
N GLN A 48 2.31 -14.61 0.33
CA GLN A 48 3.37 -14.64 1.35
C GLN A 48 4.65 -13.88 0.95
N ASN A 49 4.79 -13.53 -0.33
CA ASN A 49 5.88 -12.73 -0.90
C ASN A 49 5.64 -11.21 -0.85
N ILE A 50 4.48 -10.78 -0.36
CA ILE A 50 4.08 -9.38 -0.29
C ILE A 50 3.86 -8.99 1.17
N VAL A 51 4.38 -7.83 1.55
CA VAL A 51 4.07 -7.25 2.87
C VAL A 51 2.75 -6.50 2.79
N PHE A 52 1.80 -6.88 3.64
CA PHE A 52 0.53 -6.19 3.80
C PHE A 52 0.59 -5.26 5.01
N GLY A 53 0.87 -3.99 4.76
CA GLY A 53 1.01 -2.94 5.76
C GLY A 53 -0.30 -2.20 6.03
N LYS A 54 -0.53 -1.80 7.27
CA LYS A 54 -1.66 -0.95 7.66
C LYS A 54 -1.18 0.29 8.38
N VAL A 55 -1.65 1.46 7.96
CA VAL A 55 -1.37 2.74 8.61
C VAL A 55 -2.68 3.30 9.17
N ASP A 56 -2.78 3.38 10.50
CA ASP A 56 -3.86 4.13 11.14
C ASP A 56 -3.57 5.63 11.00
N THR A 57 -4.39 6.32 10.22
CA THR A 57 -4.24 7.76 9.93
C THR A 57 -4.52 8.65 11.15
N GLU A 58 -5.23 8.16 12.17
CA GLU A 58 -5.44 8.90 13.42
C GLU A 58 -4.19 8.85 14.31
N ALA A 59 -3.54 7.68 14.37
CA ALA A 59 -2.31 7.47 15.15
C ALA A 59 -1.06 7.99 14.42
N GLN A 60 -1.02 7.92 13.09
CA GLN A 60 0.13 8.24 12.25
C GLN A 60 -0.14 9.44 11.33
N GLN A 61 -0.53 10.57 11.92
CA GLN A 61 -0.89 11.79 11.19
C GLN A 61 0.24 12.28 10.26
N GLU A 62 1.50 12.14 10.68
CA GLU A 62 2.66 12.53 9.87
C GLU A 62 2.80 11.68 8.60
N LEU A 63 2.54 10.37 8.68
CA LEU A 63 2.51 9.50 7.50
C LEU A 63 1.34 9.85 6.58
N GLY A 64 0.16 10.12 7.15
CA GLY A 64 -1.00 10.59 6.38
C GLY A 64 -0.69 11.88 5.62
N ALA A 65 -0.01 12.83 6.26
CA ALA A 65 0.42 14.07 5.62
C ALA A 65 1.53 13.86 4.57
N LYS A 66 2.54 13.03 4.88
CA LYS A 66 3.67 12.69 3.96
C LYS A 66 3.17 12.17 2.62
N PHE A 67 2.11 11.37 2.64
CA PHE A 67 1.53 10.75 1.44
C PHE A 67 0.26 11.43 0.93
N ASP A 68 -0.07 12.64 1.43
CA ASP A 68 -1.24 13.42 1.03
C ASP A 68 -2.56 12.62 1.08
N ILE A 69 -2.75 11.83 2.14
CA ILE A 69 -3.92 10.98 2.34
C ILE A 69 -5.12 11.84 2.73
N ARG A 70 -5.99 12.11 1.75
CA ARG A 70 -7.20 12.95 1.91
C ARG A 70 -8.49 12.19 2.11
N SER A 71 -8.47 10.88 1.87
CA SER A 71 -9.64 10.01 1.98
C SER A 71 -9.20 8.62 2.35
N ILE A 72 -10.03 7.92 3.12
CA ILE A 72 -9.75 6.56 3.58
C ILE A 72 -10.92 5.60 3.25
N PRO A 73 -10.64 4.32 2.95
CA PRO A 73 -9.29 3.76 2.85
C PRO A 73 -8.56 4.31 1.62
N THR A 74 -7.24 4.43 1.69
CA THR A 74 -6.38 4.65 0.50
C THR A 74 -5.44 3.47 0.39
N ILE A 75 -5.39 2.88 -0.80
CA ILE A 75 -4.52 1.75 -1.11
C ILE A 75 -3.31 2.26 -1.85
N MET A 76 -2.13 1.91 -1.35
CA MET A 76 -0.86 2.25 -1.97
C MET A 76 -0.07 0.95 -2.23
N ALA A 77 0.58 0.87 -3.38
CA ALA A 77 1.54 -0.18 -3.67
C ALA A 77 2.92 0.42 -3.86
N ILE A 78 3.88 -0.16 -3.14
CA ILE A 78 5.30 0.18 -3.19
C ILE A 78 6.01 -1.05 -3.72
N ARG A 79 6.88 -0.87 -4.72
CA ARG A 79 7.73 -1.91 -5.26
C ARG A 79 9.17 -1.41 -5.29
N ASP A 80 10.07 -2.15 -4.64
CA ASP A 80 11.51 -1.84 -4.54
C ASP A 80 11.78 -0.37 -4.14
N GLY A 81 11.10 0.10 -3.09
CA GLY A 81 11.20 1.48 -2.60
C GLY A 81 10.44 2.54 -3.39
N VAL A 82 9.78 2.17 -4.49
CA VAL A 82 9.08 3.09 -5.39
C VAL A 82 7.57 2.96 -5.25
N ILE A 83 6.87 4.07 -5.04
CA ILE A 83 5.40 4.10 -5.09
C ILE A 83 4.97 3.93 -6.54
N VAL A 84 4.33 2.81 -6.85
CA VAL A 84 3.86 2.47 -8.21
C VAL A 84 2.35 2.58 -8.35
N PHE A 85 1.63 2.67 -7.23
CA PHE A 85 0.19 2.88 -7.20
C PHE A 85 -0.22 3.60 -5.91
N ALA A 86 -1.16 4.54 -6.01
CA ALA A 86 -1.83 5.13 -4.87
C ALA A 86 -3.23 5.59 -5.30
N GLN A 87 -4.27 5.00 -4.72
CA GLN A 87 -5.65 5.39 -5.04
C GLN A 87 -6.55 5.32 -3.82
N PRO A 88 -7.42 6.34 -3.61
CA PRO A 88 -8.44 6.27 -2.59
C PRO A 88 -9.59 5.32 -2.97
N GLY A 89 -10.17 4.70 -1.95
CA GLY A 89 -11.35 3.85 -2.05
C GLY A 89 -11.08 2.39 -1.71
N ALA A 90 -12.09 1.75 -1.12
CA ALA A 90 -12.06 0.32 -0.85
C ALA A 90 -12.14 -0.47 -2.17
N LEU A 91 -11.26 -1.44 -2.35
CA LEU A 91 -11.27 -2.31 -3.53
C LEU A 91 -12.08 -3.58 -3.25
N PRO A 92 -12.94 -4.04 -4.19
CA PRO A 92 -13.42 -5.41 -4.20
C PRO A 92 -12.25 -6.41 -4.29
N GLU A 93 -12.45 -7.64 -3.83
CA GLU A 93 -11.40 -8.67 -3.82
C GLU A 93 -10.77 -8.86 -5.20
N SER A 94 -11.56 -9.01 -6.27
CA SER A 94 -11.02 -9.16 -7.63
C SER A 94 -10.18 -7.97 -8.09
N ALA A 95 -10.52 -6.74 -7.68
CA ALA A 95 -9.76 -5.56 -8.04
C ALA A 95 -8.43 -5.48 -7.26
N LEU A 96 -8.43 -5.92 -6.00
CA LEU A 96 -7.21 -6.02 -5.19
C LEU A 96 -6.26 -7.08 -5.77
N GLU A 97 -6.76 -8.25 -6.13
CA GLU A 97 -5.95 -9.31 -6.76
C GLU A 97 -5.39 -8.86 -8.12
N ASN A 98 -6.21 -8.21 -8.95
CA ASN A 98 -5.72 -7.64 -10.22
C ASN A 98 -4.65 -6.56 -10.03
N LEU A 99 -4.74 -5.76 -8.96
CA LEU A 99 -3.71 -4.78 -8.62
C LEU A 99 -2.40 -5.50 -8.25
N ILE A 100 -2.47 -6.55 -7.45
CA ILE A 100 -1.30 -7.35 -7.06
C ILE A 100 -0.62 -7.92 -8.31
N GLU A 101 -1.37 -8.57 -9.19
CA GLU A 101 -0.84 -9.15 -10.44
C GLU A 101 -0.14 -8.08 -11.30
N GLN A 102 -0.74 -6.89 -11.44
CA GLN A 102 -0.14 -5.78 -12.18
C GLN A 102 1.16 -5.31 -11.52
N VAL A 103 1.16 -5.15 -10.19
CA VAL A 103 2.34 -4.71 -9.45
C VAL A 103 3.46 -5.73 -9.53
N GLU A 104 3.17 -7.04 -9.49
CA GLU A 104 4.16 -8.11 -9.68
C GLU A 104 4.71 -8.15 -11.12
N ALA A 105 3.88 -7.83 -12.11
CA ALA A 105 4.26 -7.85 -13.52
C ALA A 105 5.05 -6.61 -13.97
N LEU A 106 5.18 -5.55 -13.15
CA LEU A 106 5.94 -4.35 -13.52
C LEU A 106 7.41 -4.69 -13.87
N ASP A 107 7.91 -4.06 -14.93
CA ASP A 107 9.34 -3.99 -15.22
C ASP A 107 9.92 -2.80 -14.46
N MET A 108 10.63 -3.07 -13.36
CA MET A 108 11.16 -2.01 -12.50
C MET A 108 12.32 -1.25 -13.14
N ASP A 109 13.00 -1.81 -14.13
CA ASP A 109 14.03 -1.08 -14.87
C ASP A 109 13.37 -0.01 -15.75
N ASP A 110 12.24 -0.33 -16.38
CA ASP A 110 11.45 0.63 -17.13
C ASP A 110 10.81 1.70 -16.22
N VAL A 111 10.20 1.28 -15.09
CA VAL A 111 9.61 2.22 -14.11
C VAL A 111 10.64 3.23 -13.61
N ARG A 112 11.84 2.76 -13.22
CA ARG A 112 12.92 3.65 -12.74
C ARG A 112 13.41 4.59 -13.83
N LYS A 113 13.48 4.12 -15.09
CA LYS A 113 13.85 4.97 -16.22
C LYS A 113 12.81 6.06 -16.47
N GLN A 114 11.52 5.72 -16.47
CA GLN A 114 10.44 6.70 -16.65
C GLN A 114 10.45 7.77 -15.55
N LEU A 115 10.66 7.37 -14.29
CA LEU A 115 10.76 8.31 -13.16
C LEU A 115 11.95 9.26 -13.27
N ALA A 116 13.09 8.78 -13.77
CA ALA A 116 14.26 9.64 -14.02
C ALA A 116 14.01 10.64 -15.16
N GLU A 117 13.24 10.25 -16.18
CA GLU A 117 12.90 11.12 -17.33
C GLU A 117 11.87 12.21 -16.99
N HIS A 118 10.94 11.95 -16.06
CA HIS A 118 9.90 12.90 -15.67
C HIS A 118 10.34 13.90 -14.57
N ASN A 119 11.50 13.71 -13.94
CA ASN A 119 12.06 14.60 -12.92
C ASN A 119 13.01 15.68 -13.47
N HIS A 120 12.91 15.98 -14.78
CA HIS A 120 13.72 16.98 -15.49
C HIS A 120 12.87 18.14 -16.02
#